data_AF-A0AAF0BVK8-F1
#
_entry.id   AF-A0AAF0BVK8-F1
#
_cell.length_a   1.000
_cell.length_b   1.000
_cell.length_c   1.000
_cell.angle_alpha   90.00
_cell.angle_beta   90.00
_cell.angle_gamma   90.00
#
_symmetry.space_group_name_H-M   'P 1'
#
loop_
_entity.id
_entity.type
_entity.pdbx_description
1 polymer ?
#
loop_
_entity_poly.entity_id
_entity_poly.type
_entity_poly.pdbx_seq_one_letter_code
_entity_poly.pdbx_strand_id
1 'polypeptide(L)'
;MATPAVPAPLGHPGGPTRRRGRALATLAASGLVVAGLLVGGPAVAPAQDACPEPYAPLASVDQYSGSTATLPEVPGDDVVLDTAEVVAGAVGPLDSDGDGQPDEIGPRETVSDPATVTRGDGTLTFVRAGAVVSISGNAGDLDGDGRDEILVSVGASAGVGEVQSFVVPGTTGPGTHDPADVGIEAGDRVAPIPDRDGDGVVELLDVAVGFEGGFLVNGPTRVLSGAAVIAVGAPGDATDLPALVQAPGALLAFADLGGPLPVLITGEVVGPPGEETEGILHLADEGGDEAFTTDPYPFVVSYTSTFARPRLVVGDQGTFLALAQGERSAARAYLWRVDDPCGALPTGTAPTTEVPPASTPVTSPAAAPITADATFTG
;
A
#
# COMPACT_ATOMS: atom_id res chain seq x y z
N MET A 1 62.27 -19.21 -10.58
CA MET A 1 61.26 -18.17 -10.77
C MET A 1 61.24 -17.81 -12.24
N ALA A 2 60.24 -18.28 -12.97
CA ALA A 2 60.00 -17.95 -14.36
C ALA A 2 58.49 -17.81 -14.53
N THR A 3 58.07 -16.61 -14.93
CA THR A 3 56.68 -16.21 -15.21
C THR A 3 56.17 -16.89 -16.49
N PRO A 4 54.95 -17.44 -16.53
CA PRO A 4 54.36 -17.89 -17.77
C PRO A 4 53.73 -16.72 -18.54
N ALA A 5 53.88 -16.77 -19.86
CA ALA A 5 53.41 -15.78 -20.81
C ALA A 5 51.89 -15.85 -21.04
N VAL A 6 51.28 -14.68 -21.22
CA VAL A 6 49.87 -14.47 -21.59
C VAL A 6 49.71 -14.63 -23.11
N PRO A 7 48.71 -15.39 -23.62
CA PRO A 7 48.41 -15.42 -25.04
C PRO A 7 47.49 -14.27 -25.45
N ALA A 8 47.79 -13.67 -26.61
CA ALA A 8 47.02 -12.60 -27.25
C ALA A 8 45.67 -13.10 -27.83
N PRO A 9 44.65 -12.25 -27.92
CA PRO A 9 43.35 -12.64 -28.48
C PRO A 9 43.39 -12.65 -30.03
N LEU A 10 42.80 -13.70 -30.59
CA LEU A 10 42.53 -13.87 -32.01
C LEU A 10 41.40 -12.93 -32.46
N GLY A 11 41.67 -12.12 -33.48
CA GLY A 11 40.67 -11.28 -34.14
C GLY A 11 39.71 -12.09 -35.01
N HIS A 12 38.43 -11.71 -34.98
CA HIS A 12 37.43 -12.18 -35.93
C HIS A 12 37.24 -11.19 -37.10
N PRO A 13 37.07 -11.70 -38.34
CA PRO A 13 36.83 -10.88 -39.52
C PRO A 13 35.37 -10.45 -39.64
N GLY A 14 35.17 -9.25 -40.19
CA GLY A 14 33.88 -8.59 -40.33
C GLY A 14 32.89 -9.28 -41.27
N GLY A 15 31.61 -9.09 -40.94
CA GLY A 15 30.46 -9.37 -41.80
C GLY A 15 29.67 -8.09 -42.12
N PRO A 16 29.00 -8.01 -43.29
CA PRO A 16 28.53 -6.76 -43.87
C PRO A 16 27.21 -6.26 -43.25
N THR A 17 27.14 -4.94 -43.14
CA THR A 17 26.00 -4.13 -42.75
C THR A 17 24.84 -4.25 -43.75
N ARG A 18 23.67 -4.68 -43.29
CA ARG A 18 22.39 -4.44 -43.97
C ARG A 18 21.63 -3.33 -43.26
N ARG A 19 21.76 -2.11 -43.80
CA ARG A 19 20.84 -0.99 -43.54
C ARG A 19 19.46 -1.36 -44.08
N ARG A 20 18.45 -1.52 -43.21
CA ARG A 20 17.05 -1.39 -43.59
C ARG A 20 16.63 0.06 -43.42
N GLY A 21 16.02 0.59 -44.48
CA GLY A 21 15.71 1.99 -44.67
C GLY A 21 14.68 2.51 -43.67
N ARG A 22 14.94 3.72 -43.19
CA ARG A 22 13.95 4.63 -42.61
C ARG A 22 12.93 4.97 -43.70
N ALA A 23 11.67 4.59 -43.51
CA ALA A 23 10.55 5.29 -44.14
C ALA A 23 10.21 6.48 -43.24
N LEU A 24 10.70 7.67 -43.60
CA LEU A 24 10.20 8.92 -43.07
C LEU A 24 8.79 9.13 -43.63
N ALA A 25 7.77 8.91 -42.82
CA ALA A 25 6.43 9.44 -43.08
C ALA A 25 6.46 10.94 -42.76
N THR A 26 6.38 11.75 -43.81
CA THR A 26 6.28 13.21 -43.74
C THR A 26 4.87 13.57 -43.29
N LEU A 27 4.67 13.81 -41.99
CA LEU A 27 3.44 14.41 -41.47
C LEU A 27 3.46 15.90 -41.83
N ALA A 28 2.62 16.27 -42.79
CA ALA A 28 2.35 17.64 -43.16
C ALA A 28 1.63 18.35 -42.01
N ALA A 29 2.34 19.24 -41.31
CA ALA A 29 1.75 20.19 -40.38
C ALA A 29 0.84 21.15 -41.14
N SER A 30 -0.47 20.92 -41.06
CA SER A 30 -1.47 21.89 -41.48
C SER A 30 -1.69 22.86 -40.32
N GLY A 31 -1.04 24.02 -40.39
CA GLY A 31 -1.30 25.14 -39.49
C GLY A 31 -2.68 25.73 -39.76
N LEU A 32 -3.67 25.37 -38.94
CA LEU A 32 -4.94 26.08 -38.86
C LEU A 32 -4.77 27.24 -37.87
N VAL A 33 -4.60 28.46 -38.39
CA VAL A 33 -4.69 29.68 -37.60
C VAL A 33 -6.17 29.98 -37.37
N VAL A 34 -6.69 29.60 -36.21
CA VAL A 34 -8.01 30.07 -35.75
C VAL A 34 -7.82 31.40 -35.05
N ALA A 35 -8.13 32.49 -35.74
CA ALA A 35 -8.29 33.80 -35.12
C ALA A 35 -9.61 33.81 -34.32
N GLY A 36 -9.54 33.39 -33.05
CA GLY A 36 -10.65 33.46 -32.11
C GLY A 36 -10.86 34.88 -31.60
N LEU A 37 -12.07 35.42 -31.79
CA LEU A 37 -12.55 36.63 -31.11
C LEU A 37 -12.46 36.42 -29.59
N LEU A 38 -11.69 37.27 -28.90
CA LEU A 38 -11.71 37.38 -27.44
C LEU A 38 -13.00 38.06 -26.99
N VAL A 39 -14.03 37.27 -26.71
CA VAL A 39 -15.19 37.72 -25.93
C VAL A 39 -14.75 37.70 -24.47
N GLY A 40 -14.72 38.88 -23.84
CA GLY A 40 -14.35 39.04 -22.44
C GLY A 40 -15.25 38.22 -21.52
N GLY A 41 -14.73 37.12 -20.99
CA GLY A 41 -15.35 36.36 -19.92
C GLY A 41 -15.34 37.15 -18.60
N PRO A 42 -16.18 36.77 -17.63
CA PRO A 42 -16.21 37.39 -16.31
C PRO A 42 -14.80 37.34 -15.69
N ALA A 43 -14.40 38.44 -15.05
CA ALA A 43 -13.14 38.53 -14.35
C ALA A 43 -13.04 37.39 -13.33
N VAL A 44 -12.13 36.45 -13.58
CA VAL A 44 -11.70 35.46 -12.58
C VAL A 44 -11.13 36.28 -11.44
N ALA A 45 -11.73 36.13 -10.24
CA ALA A 45 -11.20 36.76 -9.04
C ALA A 45 -9.72 36.40 -8.89
N PRO A 46 -8.86 37.32 -8.40
CA PRO A 46 -7.46 37.00 -8.16
C PRO A 46 -7.39 35.71 -7.34
N ALA A 47 -6.64 34.73 -7.83
CA ALA A 47 -6.39 33.48 -7.14
C ALA A 47 -6.00 33.83 -5.70
N GLN A 48 -6.81 33.41 -4.72
CA GLN A 48 -6.39 33.42 -3.33
C GLN A 48 -5.04 32.69 -3.30
N ASP A 49 -4.05 33.28 -2.63
CA ASP A 49 -2.74 32.66 -2.46
C ASP A 49 -2.95 31.21 -2.03
N ALA A 50 -2.69 30.28 -2.94
CA ALA A 50 -2.96 28.86 -2.74
C ALA A 50 -2.24 28.41 -1.48
N CYS A 51 -2.93 27.73 -0.57
CA CYS A 51 -2.25 27.11 0.56
C CYS A 51 -1.30 26.05 -0.03
N PRO A 52 0.02 26.18 0.20
CA PRO A 52 0.98 25.25 -0.39
C PRO A 52 0.84 23.87 0.25
N GLU A 53 1.03 22.83 -0.56
CA GLU A 53 1.16 21.46 -0.10
C GLU A 53 2.51 21.27 0.65
N PRO A 54 2.57 20.42 1.71
CA PRO A 54 1.49 19.61 2.27
C PRO A 54 0.41 20.43 2.99
N TYR A 55 -0.85 20.02 2.89
CA TYR A 55 -1.99 20.75 3.43
C TYR A 55 -2.13 20.57 4.95
N ALA A 56 -2.13 21.68 5.69
CA ALA A 56 -2.30 21.70 7.14
C ALA A 56 -3.74 21.31 7.56
N PRO A 57 -3.95 20.80 8.79
CA PRO A 57 -5.27 20.37 9.22
C PRO A 57 -6.17 21.58 9.49
N LEU A 58 -7.45 21.46 9.09
CA LEU A 58 -8.49 22.44 9.37
C LEU A 58 -8.83 22.51 10.86
N ALA A 59 -8.69 21.39 11.56
CA ALA A 59 -8.87 21.29 12.99
C ALA A 59 -7.95 20.23 13.59
N SER A 60 -7.49 20.47 14.81
CA SER A 60 -6.83 19.46 15.64
C SER A 60 -7.28 19.58 17.09
N VAL A 61 -7.32 18.45 17.81
CA VAL A 61 -7.70 18.42 19.23
C VAL A 61 -6.86 17.43 20.03
N ASP A 62 -6.47 17.84 21.24
CA ASP A 62 -5.82 16.94 22.20
C ASP A 62 -6.85 16.05 22.91
N GLN A 63 -6.66 14.74 22.77
CA GLN A 63 -7.46 13.66 23.34
C GLN A 63 -6.67 12.95 24.46
N TYR A 64 -6.46 13.61 25.60
CA TYR A 64 -5.94 12.95 26.80
C TYR A 64 -7.07 12.38 27.66
N SER A 65 -6.73 11.50 28.60
CA SER A 65 -7.69 10.98 29.59
C SER A 65 -8.38 12.13 30.34
N GLY A 66 -9.70 12.25 30.20
CA GLY A 66 -10.51 13.34 30.78
C GLY A 66 -10.72 14.55 29.86
N SER A 67 -10.11 14.59 28.67
CA SER A 67 -10.46 15.57 27.64
C SER A 67 -11.88 15.31 27.12
N THR A 68 -12.64 16.38 26.93
CA THR A 68 -13.94 16.36 26.23
C THR A 68 -13.86 16.99 24.84
N ALA A 69 -12.66 17.41 24.42
CA ALA A 69 -12.44 17.97 23.10
C ALA A 69 -12.61 16.87 22.05
N THR A 70 -13.41 17.17 21.03
CA THR A 70 -13.67 16.29 19.89
C THR A 70 -13.46 17.08 18.62
N LEU A 71 -13.06 16.40 17.53
CA LEU A 71 -13.06 17.03 16.22
C LEU A 71 -14.48 17.47 15.87
N PRO A 72 -14.65 18.52 15.04
CA PRO A 72 -15.94 18.81 14.44
C PRO A 72 -16.55 17.56 13.81
N GLU A 73 -17.82 17.32 14.05
CA GLU A 73 -18.53 16.21 13.42
C GLU A 73 -18.66 16.49 11.91
N VAL A 74 -18.26 15.50 11.11
CA VAL A 74 -18.40 15.54 9.65
C VAL A 74 -19.45 14.50 9.27
N PRO A 75 -20.63 14.92 8.76
CA PRO A 75 -21.64 13.99 8.29
C PRO A 75 -21.20 13.36 6.96
N GLY A 76 -21.40 12.04 6.83
CA GLY A 76 -21.08 11.29 5.62
C GLY A 76 -20.86 9.82 5.93
N ASP A 77 -20.52 9.08 4.87
CA ASP A 77 -20.18 7.67 4.94
C ASP A 77 -18.67 7.50 5.04
N ASP A 78 -18.22 6.58 5.91
CA ASP A 78 -16.82 6.19 5.99
C ASP A 78 -16.51 5.25 4.82
N VAL A 79 -15.62 5.68 3.94
CA VAL A 79 -15.29 4.98 2.69
C VAL A 79 -13.92 4.29 2.73
N VAL A 80 -13.34 4.16 3.92
CA VAL A 80 -12.07 3.45 4.09
C VAL A 80 -12.31 1.94 4.00
N LEU A 81 -11.65 1.32 3.02
CA LEU A 81 -11.73 -0.11 2.79
C LEU A 81 -10.77 -0.84 3.72
N ASP A 82 -11.09 -2.10 4.03
CA ASP A 82 -10.13 -2.99 4.68
C ASP A 82 -9.10 -3.45 3.64
N THR A 83 -7.80 -3.32 3.93
CA THR A 83 -6.72 -3.80 3.06
C THR A 83 -6.90 -5.29 2.73
N ALA A 84 -7.33 -6.10 3.70
CA ALA A 84 -7.60 -7.51 3.48
C ALA A 84 -8.79 -7.73 2.52
N GLU A 85 -9.78 -6.85 2.54
CA GLU A 85 -10.93 -6.91 1.61
C GLU A 85 -10.52 -6.52 0.20
N VAL A 86 -9.68 -5.50 0.02
CA VAL A 86 -9.14 -5.12 -1.31
C VAL A 86 -8.31 -6.26 -1.89
N VAL A 87 -7.39 -6.82 -1.10
CA VAL A 87 -6.54 -7.95 -1.52
C VAL A 87 -7.38 -9.19 -1.82
N ALA A 88 -8.34 -9.54 -0.96
CA ALA A 88 -9.22 -10.68 -1.19
C ALA A 88 -10.21 -10.48 -2.35
N GLY A 89 -10.55 -9.23 -2.68
CA GLY A 89 -11.36 -8.89 -3.85
C GLY A 89 -10.59 -8.97 -5.16
N ALA A 90 -9.26 -8.81 -5.12
CA ALA A 90 -8.39 -8.88 -6.29
C ALA A 90 -8.20 -10.31 -6.80
N VAL A 91 -8.11 -11.30 -5.91
CA VAL A 91 -7.75 -12.67 -6.27
C VAL A 91 -8.64 -13.72 -5.60
N GLY A 92 -8.89 -14.82 -6.32
CA GLY A 92 -9.58 -15.98 -5.80
C GLY A 92 -8.66 -16.92 -5.00
N PRO A 93 -9.15 -18.12 -4.63
CA PRO A 93 -8.27 -19.23 -4.26
C PRO A 93 -7.24 -19.47 -5.37
N LEU A 94 -5.99 -19.76 -4.98
CA LEU A 94 -4.89 -20.02 -5.92
C LEU A 94 -5.24 -21.17 -6.89
N ASP A 95 -5.11 -20.94 -8.19
CA ASP A 95 -5.18 -21.94 -9.28
C ASP A 95 -3.96 -21.76 -10.21
N SER A 96 -2.80 -22.24 -9.77
CA SER A 96 -1.52 -21.99 -10.45
C SER A 96 -1.26 -22.94 -11.63
N ASP A 97 -2.00 -24.05 -11.76
CA ASP A 97 -1.90 -24.92 -12.94
C ASP A 97 -2.99 -24.68 -13.99
N GLY A 98 -3.96 -23.80 -13.68
CA GLY A 98 -5.02 -23.33 -14.59
C GLY A 98 -6.04 -24.41 -14.90
N ASP A 99 -6.22 -25.39 -14.00
CA ASP A 99 -7.15 -26.51 -14.19
C ASP A 99 -8.60 -26.19 -13.73
N GLY A 100 -8.81 -25.01 -13.14
CA GLY A 100 -10.08 -24.53 -12.63
C GLY A 100 -10.42 -25.06 -11.24
N GLN A 101 -9.51 -25.78 -10.57
CA GLN A 101 -9.62 -26.20 -9.18
C GLN A 101 -8.63 -25.44 -8.30
N PRO A 102 -9.03 -25.06 -7.08
CA PRO A 102 -8.09 -24.46 -6.14
C PRO A 102 -6.97 -25.42 -5.75
N ASP A 103 -5.74 -24.92 -5.80
CA ASP A 103 -4.55 -25.54 -5.25
C ASP A 103 -4.58 -25.58 -3.72
N GLU A 104 -3.91 -26.58 -3.14
CA GLU A 104 -3.73 -26.68 -1.69
C GLU A 104 -2.36 -26.14 -1.25
N ILE A 105 -2.37 -25.04 -0.49
CA ILE A 105 -1.17 -24.49 0.16
C ILE A 105 -0.92 -25.25 1.47
N GLY A 106 0.31 -25.72 1.66
CA GLY A 106 0.71 -26.46 2.84
C GLY A 106 2.16 -26.20 3.29
N PRO A 107 2.48 -26.50 4.55
CA PRO A 107 1.53 -26.72 5.65
C PRO A 107 0.80 -25.42 6.02
N ARG A 108 -0.35 -25.51 6.70
CA ARG A 108 -1.21 -24.36 7.04
C ARG A 108 -0.62 -23.41 8.09
N GLU A 109 0.59 -23.69 8.56
CA GLU A 109 1.30 -22.85 9.50
C GLU A 109 1.84 -21.63 8.74
N THR A 110 1.72 -20.44 9.31
CA THR A 110 2.10 -19.17 8.67
C THR A 110 3.57 -19.08 8.28
N VAL A 111 4.38 -20.00 8.79
CA VAL A 111 5.82 -20.05 8.64
C VAL A 111 6.19 -21.53 8.53
N SER A 112 6.62 -21.99 7.36
CA SER A 112 6.78 -23.41 7.10
C SER A 112 7.95 -23.73 6.18
N ASP A 113 8.93 -24.46 6.68
CA ASP A 113 10.03 -24.97 5.87
C ASP A 113 9.98 -26.51 5.82
N PRO A 114 9.65 -27.13 4.67
CA PRO A 114 9.38 -26.52 3.37
C PRO A 114 7.97 -25.92 3.24
N ALA A 115 7.81 -24.96 2.33
CA ALA A 115 6.51 -24.48 1.87
C ALA A 115 6.09 -25.23 0.60
N THR A 116 4.82 -25.60 0.47
CA THR A 116 4.32 -26.47 -0.61
C THR A 116 3.01 -25.98 -1.22
N VAL A 117 2.88 -26.15 -2.53
CA VAL A 117 1.62 -26.01 -3.27
C VAL A 117 1.31 -27.36 -3.92
N THR A 118 0.15 -27.94 -3.61
CA THR A 118 -0.32 -29.17 -4.25
C THR A 118 -1.36 -28.83 -5.30
N ARG A 119 -1.09 -29.24 -6.54
CA ARG A 119 -1.86 -28.92 -7.75
C ARG A 119 -2.41 -30.19 -8.38
N GLY A 120 -3.23 -30.06 -9.42
CA GLY A 120 -3.70 -31.18 -10.24
C GLY A 120 -2.56 -31.91 -10.96
N ASP A 121 -1.51 -31.17 -11.35
CA ASP A 121 -0.36 -31.68 -12.10
C ASP A 121 0.83 -32.19 -11.25
N GLY A 122 0.83 -31.95 -9.93
CA GLY A 122 1.89 -32.35 -9.02
C GLY A 122 2.07 -31.41 -7.83
N THR A 123 3.21 -31.53 -7.14
CA THR A 123 3.52 -30.69 -5.96
C THR A 123 4.74 -29.81 -6.24
N LEU A 124 4.60 -28.51 -5.96
CA LEU A 124 5.70 -27.58 -5.83
C LEU A 124 6.16 -27.56 -4.36
N THR A 125 7.47 -27.56 -4.14
CA THR A 125 8.09 -27.47 -2.83
C THR A 125 9.16 -26.38 -2.88
N PHE A 126 9.03 -25.35 -2.05
CA PHE A 126 9.99 -24.27 -1.96
C PHE A 126 10.86 -24.42 -0.72
N VAL A 127 12.17 -24.32 -0.91
CA VAL A 127 13.20 -24.42 0.13
C VAL A 127 14.32 -23.43 -0.12
N ARG A 128 14.89 -22.85 0.94
CA ARG A 128 16.14 -22.08 0.84
C ARG A 128 17.02 -22.34 2.05
N ALA A 129 18.26 -22.77 1.81
CA ALA A 129 19.18 -23.10 2.88
C ALA A 129 19.45 -21.90 3.80
N GLY A 130 19.18 -22.08 5.10
CA GLY A 130 19.43 -21.06 6.13
C GLY A 130 18.35 -19.97 6.25
N ALA A 131 17.32 -20.03 5.41
CA ALA A 131 16.17 -19.14 5.46
C ALA A 131 14.90 -19.92 5.79
N VAL A 132 13.84 -19.19 6.11
CA VAL A 132 12.49 -19.73 6.18
C VAL A 132 11.74 -19.26 4.96
N VAL A 133 11.04 -20.20 4.33
CA VAL A 133 10.21 -19.94 3.16
C VAL A 133 8.74 -20.03 3.60
N SER A 134 7.87 -19.22 3.03
CA SER A 134 6.43 -19.31 3.22
C SER A 134 5.71 -18.92 1.94
N ILE A 135 4.59 -19.58 1.65
CA ILE A 135 3.69 -19.11 0.60
C ILE A 135 2.81 -18.05 1.24
N SER A 136 2.98 -16.81 0.79
CA SER A 136 2.29 -15.65 1.34
C SER A 136 0.92 -15.44 0.73
N GLY A 137 0.66 -16.01 -0.45
CA GLY A 137 -0.67 -16.03 -1.04
C GLY A 137 -0.69 -16.30 -2.54
N ASN A 138 -1.88 -16.05 -3.11
CA ASN A 138 -2.13 -15.97 -4.54
C ASN A 138 -1.71 -14.57 -5.04
N ALA A 139 -0.93 -14.46 -6.10
CA ALA A 139 -0.64 -13.18 -6.75
C ALA A 139 -1.68 -12.79 -7.81
N GLY A 140 -2.57 -13.72 -8.18
CA GLY A 140 -3.46 -13.61 -9.34
C GLY A 140 -2.74 -13.96 -10.64
N ASP A 141 -3.49 -13.99 -11.74
CA ASP A 141 -2.97 -14.11 -13.09
C ASP A 141 -2.39 -12.75 -13.53
N LEU A 142 -1.06 -12.64 -13.50
CA LEU A 142 -0.32 -11.40 -13.78
C LEU A 142 0.05 -11.25 -15.26
N ASP A 143 -0.14 -12.26 -16.10
CA ASP A 143 0.19 -12.20 -17.53
C ASP A 143 -0.95 -12.59 -18.48
N GLY A 144 -2.10 -12.97 -17.92
CA GLY A 144 -3.33 -13.31 -18.64
C GLY A 144 -3.29 -14.70 -19.29
N ASP A 145 -2.41 -15.60 -18.86
CA ASP A 145 -2.31 -16.96 -19.43
C ASP A 145 -3.35 -17.94 -18.86
N GLY A 146 -4.12 -17.51 -17.86
CA GLY A 146 -5.15 -18.28 -17.17
C GLY A 146 -4.62 -19.12 -16.00
N ARG A 147 -3.39 -18.88 -15.55
CA ARG A 147 -2.78 -19.48 -14.35
C ARG A 147 -2.45 -18.38 -13.36
N ASP A 148 -2.69 -18.65 -12.10
CA ASP A 148 -2.27 -17.74 -11.05
C ASP A 148 -0.76 -17.85 -10.77
N GLU A 149 -0.13 -16.70 -10.51
CA GLU A 149 1.19 -16.61 -9.91
C GLU A 149 1.17 -16.88 -8.40
N ILE A 150 2.29 -17.39 -7.89
CA ILE A 150 2.44 -17.73 -6.46
C ILE A 150 3.31 -16.67 -5.78
N LEU A 151 2.82 -16.06 -4.70
CA LEU A 151 3.63 -15.21 -3.83
C LEU A 151 4.37 -16.05 -2.80
N VAL A 152 5.70 -16.03 -2.85
CA VAL A 152 6.58 -16.73 -1.92
C VAL A 152 7.44 -15.72 -1.18
N SER A 153 7.34 -15.68 0.15
CA SER A 153 8.22 -14.86 0.97
C SER A 153 9.35 -15.70 1.57
N VAL A 154 10.53 -15.09 1.64
CA VAL A 154 11.73 -15.69 2.20
C VAL A 154 12.30 -14.75 3.25
N GLY A 155 12.45 -15.25 4.48
CA GLY A 155 12.94 -14.45 5.61
C GLY A 155 14.00 -15.18 6.43
N ALA A 156 14.66 -14.44 7.32
CA ALA A 156 15.64 -15.01 8.24
C ALA A 156 14.98 -15.98 9.25
N SER A 157 15.62 -17.12 9.48
CA SER A 157 15.14 -18.17 10.39
C SER A 157 15.04 -17.77 11.87
N ALA A 158 15.68 -16.68 12.27
CA ALA A 158 15.69 -16.18 13.65
C ALA A 158 14.63 -15.10 13.98
N GLY A 159 13.75 -14.76 13.01
CA GLY A 159 12.69 -13.77 13.19
C GLY A 159 13.16 -12.31 13.07
N VAL A 160 12.23 -11.43 12.63
CA VAL A 160 12.40 -9.99 12.33
C VAL A 160 13.65 -9.66 11.51
N GLY A 161 13.78 -10.31 10.35
CA GLY A 161 14.75 -9.95 9.32
C GLY A 161 14.08 -9.33 8.10
N GLU A 162 14.91 -8.89 7.16
CA GLU A 162 14.50 -8.56 5.78
C GLU A 162 13.71 -9.73 5.20
N VAL A 163 12.53 -9.43 4.67
CA VAL A 163 11.66 -10.40 4.01
C VAL A 163 11.73 -10.07 2.53
N GLN A 164 12.21 -11.00 1.73
CA GLN A 164 12.16 -10.88 0.28
C GLN A 164 10.90 -11.58 -0.22
N SER A 165 10.15 -10.93 -1.11
CA SER A 165 8.98 -11.52 -1.76
C SER A 165 9.30 -11.82 -3.22
N PHE A 166 9.02 -13.06 -3.61
CA PHE A 166 9.17 -13.59 -4.95
C PHE A 166 7.80 -13.87 -5.57
N VAL A 167 7.64 -13.50 -6.83
CA VAL A 167 6.55 -13.93 -7.69
C VAL A 167 7.04 -15.15 -8.48
N VAL A 168 6.42 -16.31 -8.27
CA VAL A 168 6.77 -17.54 -8.99
C VAL A 168 5.70 -17.79 -10.05
N PRO A 169 6.06 -17.88 -11.35
CA PRO A 169 5.10 -18.13 -12.43
C PRO A 169 4.31 -19.42 -12.22
N GLY A 170 3.00 -19.41 -12.49
CA GLY A 170 2.14 -20.61 -12.41
C GLY A 170 2.62 -21.74 -13.33
N THR A 171 3.30 -21.40 -14.43
CA THR A 171 3.93 -22.35 -15.36
C THR A 171 5.12 -23.14 -14.77
N THR A 172 5.56 -22.84 -13.54
CA THR A 172 6.64 -23.58 -12.87
C THR A 172 6.24 -25.05 -12.69
N GLY A 173 7.09 -25.96 -13.17
CA GLY A 173 6.82 -27.41 -13.11
C GLY A 173 6.97 -27.99 -11.69
N PRO A 174 6.27 -29.10 -11.36
CA PRO A 174 6.39 -29.76 -10.06
C PRO A 174 7.83 -30.11 -9.69
N GLY A 175 8.18 -30.01 -8.41
CA GLY A 175 9.54 -30.28 -7.94
C GLY A 175 9.92 -29.47 -6.70
N THR A 176 11.19 -29.57 -6.32
CA THR A 176 11.78 -28.80 -5.23
C THR A 176 12.62 -27.66 -5.81
N HIS A 177 12.33 -26.43 -5.42
CA HIS A 177 12.90 -25.22 -5.98
C HIS A 177 13.37 -24.26 -4.89
N ASP A 178 14.44 -23.51 -5.16
CA ASP A 178 14.71 -22.26 -4.44
C ASP A 178 13.91 -21.14 -5.13
N PRO A 179 13.11 -20.33 -4.41
CA PRO A 179 12.38 -19.21 -5.00
C PRO A 179 13.25 -18.24 -5.81
N ALA A 180 14.55 -18.10 -5.51
CA ALA A 180 15.44 -17.23 -6.28
C ALA A 180 15.82 -17.81 -7.65
N ASP A 181 15.70 -19.13 -7.84
CA ASP A 181 16.02 -19.79 -9.10
C ASP A 181 14.82 -19.84 -10.06
N VAL A 182 13.60 -19.75 -9.53
CA VAL A 182 12.34 -19.91 -10.29
C VAL A 182 11.37 -18.74 -10.17
N GLY A 183 11.69 -17.73 -9.36
CA GLY A 183 10.85 -16.57 -9.13
C GLY A 183 11.49 -15.26 -9.59
N ILE A 184 10.69 -14.21 -9.48
CA ILE A 184 11.06 -12.82 -9.75
C ILE A 184 10.96 -12.07 -8.42
N GLU A 185 12.06 -11.50 -7.94
CA GLU A 185 12.05 -10.69 -6.72
C GLU A 185 11.24 -9.40 -6.96
N ALA A 186 10.18 -9.18 -6.19
CA ALA A 186 9.21 -8.11 -6.44
C ALA A 186 9.17 -7.03 -5.35
N GLY A 187 9.95 -7.20 -4.27
CA GLY A 187 10.04 -6.26 -3.16
C GLY A 187 9.98 -6.96 -1.81
N ASP A 188 9.57 -6.22 -0.79
CA ASP A 188 9.62 -6.73 0.57
C ASP A 188 8.31 -7.39 0.98
N ARG A 189 7.22 -6.60 0.91
CA ARG A 189 5.86 -7.03 1.24
C ARG A 189 4.96 -6.77 0.05
N VAL A 190 4.78 -7.84 -0.71
CA VAL A 190 4.00 -7.81 -1.94
C VAL A 190 2.61 -8.39 -1.69
N ALA A 191 1.59 -7.73 -2.24
CA ALA A 191 0.21 -8.21 -2.22
C ALA A 191 -0.47 -7.90 -3.57
N PRO A 192 -1.38 -8.77 -4.04
CA PRO A 192 -2.15 -8.46 -5.23
C PRO A 192 -3.17 -7.36 -4.96
N ILE A 193 -3.42 -6.52 -5.94
CA ILE A 193 -4.49 -5.52 -5.94
C ILE A 193 -5.21 -5.53 -7.30
N PRO A 194 -6.47 -5.05 -7.37
CA PRO A 194 -7.22 -5.06 -8.63
C PRO A 194 -6.47 -4.35 -9.76
N ASP A 195 -6.70 -4.77 -11.01
CA ASP A 195 -6.22 -4.15 -12.25
C ASP A 195 -6.31 -2.61 -12.18
N ARG A 196 -5.16 -1.93 -12.29
CA ARG A 196 -5.11 -0.47 -12.14
C ARG A 196 -4.85 0.26 -13.45
N ASP A 197 -4.09 -0.33 -14.36
CA ASP A 197 -3.80 0.30 -15.65
C ASP A 197 -4.78 -0.07 -16.77
N GLY A 198 -5.70 -1.00 -16.49
CA GLY A 198 -6.80 -1.41 -17.36
C GLY A 198 -6.38 -2.43 -18.42
N ASP A 199 -5.24 -3.10 -18.26
CA ASP A 199 -4.77 -4.15 -19.17
C ASP A 199 -5.47 -5.50 -18.96
N GLY A 200 -6.26 -5.64 -17.88
CA GLY A 200 -7.05 -6.81 -17.54
C GLY A 200 -6.34 -7.83 -16.66
N VAL A 201 -5.12 -7.54 -16.18
CA VAL A 201 -4.40 -8.40 -15.22
C VAL A 201 -4.34 -7.77 -13.82
N VAL A 202 -4.02 -8.57 -12.82
CA VAL A 202 -3.85 -8.11 -11.44
C VAL A 202 -2.54 -7.32 -11.30
N GLU A 203 -2.52 -6.33 -10.42
CA GLU A 203 -1.31 -5.56 -10.11
C GLU A 203 -0.71 -5.96 -8.77
N LEU A 204 0.53 -5.55 -8.53
CA LEU A 204 1.22 -5.83 -7.27
C LEU A 204 1.45 -4.56 -6.47
N LEU A 205 0.88 -4.51 -5.27
CA LEU A 205 1.27 -3.57 -4.24
C LEU A 205 2.58 -4.06 -3.59
N ASP A 206 3.60 -3.23 -3.59
CA ASP A 206 4.83 -3.42 -2.83
C ASP A 206 4.95 -2.35 -1.74
N VAL A 207 5.05 -2.80 -0.48
CA VAL A 207 5.29 -1.93 0.67
C VAL A 207 6.70 -2.19 1.17
N ALA A 208 7.60 -1.26 0.87
CA ALA A 208 8.98 -1.34 1.33
C ALA A 208 9.03 -1.28 2.86
N VAL A 209 9.81 -2.16 3.47
CA VAL A 209 10.00 -2.21 4.93
C VAL A 209 11.48 -2.17 5.27
N GLY A 210 11.91 -1.05 5.82
CA GLY A 210 13.24 -0.88 6.39
C GLY A 210 13.26 -1.23 7.89
N PHE A 211 14.47 -1.51 8.38
CA PHE A 211 14.76 -1.54 9.80
C PHE A 211 15.86 -0.54 10.12
N GLU A 212 15.54 0.51 10.87
CA GLU A 212 16.53 1.48 11.35
C GLU A 212 16.56 1.46 12.88
N GLY A 213 17.74 1.22 13.45
CA GLY A 213 17.90 1.17 14.91
C GLY A 213 17.08 0.08 15.62
N GLY A 214 16.64 -0.96 14.89
CA GLY A 214 15.77 -2.02 15.40
C GLY A 214 14.26 -1.68 15.36
N PHE A 215 13.89 -0.54 14.79
CA PHE A 215 12.50 -0.16 14.54
C PHE A 215 12.14 -0.36 13.07
N LEU A 216 10.91 -0.81 12.82
CA LEU A 216 10.35 -0.82 11.48
C LEU A 216 10.20 0.62 10.99
N VAL A 217 10.92 0.95 9.92
CA VAL A 217 10.78 2.19 9.18
C VAL A 217 10.12 1.80 7.88
N ASN A 218 8.90 2.26 7.65
CA ASN A 218 8.23 1.95 6.40
C ASN A 218 8.86 2.80 5.30
N GLY A 219 9.29 2.15 4.22
CA GLY A 219 9.74 2.82 3.00
C GLY A 219 8.55 3.26 2.15
N PRO A 220 8.78 3.65 0.89
CA PRO A 220 7.71 4.04 -0.02
C PRO A 220 6.77 2.85 -0.31
N THR A 221 5.52 3.19 -0.59
CA THR A 221 4.53 2.26 -1.13
C THR A 221 4.50 2.41 -2.65
N ARG A 222 4.49 1.30 -3.37
CA ARG A 222 4.52 1.25 -4.82
C ARG A 222 3.44 0.31 -5.34
N VAL A 223 2.91 0.63 -6.51
CA VAL A 223 2.15 -0.31 -7.32
C VAL A 223 2.98 -0.64 -8.56
N LEU A 224 3.22 -1.93 -8.79
CA LEU A 224 3.92 -2.44 -9.95
C LEU A 224 2.90 -3.08 -10.90
N SER A 225 3.12 -2.89 -12.20
CA SER A 225 2.34 -3.59 -13.23
C SER A 225 2.62 -5.10 -13.16
N GLY A 226 1.58 -5.92 -13.00
CA GLY A 226 1.69 -7.38 -12.95
C GLY A 226 2.36 -7.94 -14.20
N ALA A 227 1.89 -7.51 -15.37
CA ALA A 227 2.45 -7.92 -16.65
C ALA A 227 3.92 -7.50 -16.80
N ALA A 228 4.28 -6.32 -16.29
CA ALA A 228 5.67 -5.85 -16.30
C ALA A 228 6.57 -6.70 -15.39
N VAL A 229 6.07 -7.13 -14.23
CA VAL A 229 6.78 -8.03 -13.30
C VAL A 229 7.05 -9.37 -13.98
N ILE A 230 6.05 -10.01 -14.57
CA ILE A 230 6.25 -11.29 -15.27
C ILE A 230 7.17 -11.15 -16.49
N ALA A 231 7.10 -10.03 -17.21
CA ALA A 231 7.96 -9.76 -18.36
C ALA A 231 9.47 -9.69 -18.02
N VAL A 232 9.85 -9.49 -16.75
CA VAL A 232 11.24 -9.62 -16.30
C VAL A 232 11.77 -11.05 -16.54
N GLY A 233 10.92 -12.05 -16.30
CA GLY A 233 11.22 -13.47 -16.44
C GLY A 233 12.00 -14.03 -15.27
N ALA A 234 11.73 -15.29 -14.92
CA ALA A 234 12.44 -16.00 -13.86
C ALA A 234 13.74 -16.69 -14.35
N PRO A 235 14.83 -16.69 -13.55
CA PRO A 235 15.00 -15.87 -12.37
C PRO A 235 15.18 -14.39 -12.73
N GLY A 236 14.61 -13.50 -11.93
CA GLY A 236 14.57 -12.07 -12.23
C GLY A 236 14.47 -11.18 -11.01
N ASP A 237 14.63 -9.87 -11.23
CA ASP A 237 14.52 -8.83 -10.23
C ASP A 237 13.68 -7.67 -10.80
N ALA A 238 12.51 -7.48 -10.20
CA ALA A 238 11.53 -6.46 -10.53
C ALA A 238 11.56 -5.28 -9.55
N THR A 239 12.49 -5.26 -8.58
CA THR A 239 12.54 -4.22 -7.55
C THR A 239 12.84 -2.84 -8.11
N ASP A 240 13.46 -2.74 -9.29
CA ASP A 240 13.76 -1.49 -10.00
C ASP A 240 12.73 -1.13 -11.10
N LEU A 241 11.61 -1.86 -11.21
CA LEU A 241 10.57 -1.52 -12.20
C LEU A 241 9.94 -0.14 -11.89
N PRO A 242 9.61 0.64 -12.93
CA PRO A 242 8.80 1.83 -12.76
C PRO A 242 7.45 1.48 -12.14
N ALA A 243 7.06 2.18 -11.08
CA ALA A 243 5.76 2.02 -10.46
C ALA A 243 4.66 2.72 -11.29
N LEU A 244 3.47 2.12 -11.33
CA LEU A 244 2.24 2.75 -11.82
C LEU A 244 1.82 3.91 -10.91
N VAL A 245 1.90 3.66 -9.60
CA VAL A 245 1.65 4.64 -8.53
C VAL A 245 2.76 4.50 -7.49
N GLN A 246 3.31 5.60 -7.01
CA GLN A 246 4.28 5.60 -5.92
C GLN A 246 3.95 6.72 -4.94
N ALA A 247 3.86 6.37 -3.66
CA ALA A 247 3.60 7.31 -2.57
C ALA A 247 4.65 7.11 -1.46
N PRO A 248 5.12 8.20 -0.82
CA PRO A 248 5.97 8.10 0.36
C PRO A 248 5.29 7.38 1.52
N GLY A 249 6.09 6.72 2.35
CA GLY A 249 5.63 6.07 3.57
C GLY A 249 4.81 4.78 3.39
N ALA A 250 4.33 4.29 4.53
CA ALA A 250 3.63 3.01 4.63
C ALA A 250 2.20 3.10 4.12
N LEU A 251 1.71 2.04 3.47
CA LEU A 251 0.28 1.88 3.26
C LEU A 251 -0.45 1.81 4.61
N LEU A 252 -1.42 2.71 4.80
CA LEU A 252 -2.30 2.75 5.97
C LEU A 252 -3.67 2.19 5.67
N ALA A 253 -4.22 2.48 4.49
CA ALA A 253 -5.52 1.99 4.04
C ALA A 253 -5.73 2.23 2.53
N PHE A 254 -6.84 1.70 2.01
CA PHE A 254 -7.43 2.12 0.75
C PHE A 254 -8.71 2.91 1.01
N ALA A 255 -9.12 3.74 0.05
CA ALA A 255 -10.40 4.43 0.13
C ALA A 255 -11.15 4.47 -1.20
N ASP A 256 -12.46 4.26 -1.15
CA ASP A 256 -13.35 4.38 -2.30
C ASP A 256 -13.91 5.81 -2.40
N LEU A 257 -13.30 6.63 -3.26
CA LEU A 257 -13.77 7.99 -3.54
C LEU A 257 -14.79 8.05 -4.70
N GLY A 258 -15.37 6.92 -5.09
CA GLY A 258 -16.29 6.82 -6.24
C GLY A 258 -15.58 6.85 -7.60
N GLY A 259 -14.25 6.75 -7.60
CA GLY A 259 -13.44 6.55 -8.79
C GLY A 259 -13.52 5.11 -9.31
N PRO A 260 -12.87 4.80 -10.44
CA PRO A 260 -12.82 3.43 -10.96
C PRO A 260 -12.03 2.49 -10.04
N LEU A 261 -11.09 3.03 -9.25
CA LEU A 261 -10.19 2.29 -8.39
C LEU A 261 -10.07 2.97 -7.02
N PRO A 262 -9.83 2.21 -5.95
CA PRO A 262 -9.55 2.79 -4.64
C PRO A 262 -8.27 3.63 -4.64
N VAL A 263 -8.28 4.74 -3.91
CA VAL A 263 -7.10 5.58 -3.65
C VAL A 263 -6.25 4.94 -2.55
N LEU A 264 -4.93 5.06 -2.66
CA LEU A 264 -3.99 4.63 -1.62
C LEU A 264 -3.88 5.72 -0.57
N ILE A 265 -4.05 5.36 0.71
CA ILE A 265 -3.71 6.24 1.82
C ILE A 265 -2.41 5.74 2.43
N THR A 266 -1.35 6.53 2.31
CA THR A 266 -0.05 6.22 2.92
C THR A 266 0.31 7.26 3.97
N GLY A 267 1.31 6.96 4.81
CA GLY A 267 1.80 7.91 5.78
C GLY A 267 3.27 7.72 6.11
N GLU A 268 3.97 8.85 6.24
CA GLU A 268 5.36 8.93 6.68
C GLU A 268 5.54 9.91 7.84
N VAL A 269 6.58 9.67 8.63
CA VAL A 269 6.94 10.55 9.75
C VAL A 269 8.22 11.27 9.36
N VAL A 270 8.14 12.58 9.21
CA VAL A 270 9.26 13.45 8.87
C VAL A 270 9.89 13.98 10.15
N GLY A 271 11.22 13.87 10.22
CA GLY A 271 12.03 14.31 11.35
C GLY A 271 12.87 13.18 11.93
N PRO A 272 13.93 13.51 12.68
CA PRO A 272 14.76 12.50 13.32
C PRO A 272 13.97 11.72 14.38
N PRO A 273 14.22 10.41 14.55
CA PRO A 273 13.59 9.63 15.60
C PRO A 273 13.79 10.27 16.98
N GLY A 274 12.69 10.55 17.68
CA GLY A 274 12.70 11.09 19.05
C GLY A 274 12.64 12.61 19.20
N GLU A 275 12.52 13.37 18.10
CA GLU A 275 12.19 14.81 18.14
C GLU A 275 10.69 15.05 17.88
N GLU A 276 10.22 16.31 18.00
CA GLU A 276 8.88 16.67 17.51
C GLU A 276 8.84 16.35 16.02
N THR A 277 8.05 15.34 15.69
CA THR A 277 7.93 14.83 14.31
C THR A 277 6.71 15.43 13.65
N GLU A 278 6.78 15.55 12.33
CA GLU A 278 5.67 15.90 11.47
C GLU A 278 5.16 14.60 10.84
N GLY A 279 3.84 14.35 10.92
CA GLY A 279 3.23 13.27 10.17
C GLY A 279 2.74 13.81 8.83
N ILE A 280 3.09 13.15 7.74
CA ILE A 280 2.55 13.44 6.40
C ILE A 280 1.74 12.23 5.96
N LEU A 281 0.48 12.47 5.61
CA LEU A 281 -0.42 11.52 4.98
C LEU A 281 -0.49 11.83 3.50
N HIS A 282 -0.54 10.80 2.67
CA HIS A 282 -0.66 10.91 1.22
C HIS A 282 -1.95 10.23 0.75
N LEU A 283 -2.62 10.86 -0.19
CA LEU A 283 -3.71 10.30 -0.98
C LEU A 283 -3.20 10.17 -2.42
N ALA A 284 -2.87 8.94 -2.82
CA ALA A 284 -2.21 8.67 -4.09
C ALA A 284 -3.02 7.75 -5.00
N ASP A 285 -3.06 8.09 -6.28
CA ASP A 285 -3.63 7.30 -7.37
C ASP A 285 -2.83 7.52 -8.67
N GLU A 286 -3.37 7.09 -9.80
CA GLU A 286 -2.75 7.28 -11.13
C GLU A 286 -2.71 8.74 -11.57
N GLY A 287 -3.56 9.58 -10.99
CA GLY A 287 -3.71 11.01 -11.29
C GLY A 287 -2.72 11.89 -10.53
N GLY A 288 -2.26 11.45 -9.36
CA GLY A 288 -1.27 12.18 -8.58
C GLY A 288 -1.13 11.69 -7.13
N ASP A 289 -0.43 12.51 -6.35
CA ASP A 289 -0.23 12.35 -4.91
C ASP A 289 -0.58 13.68 -4.26
N GLU A 290 -1.53 13.67 -3.32
CA GLU A 290 -1.89 14.81 -2.49
C GLU A 290 -1.45 14.57 -1.04
N ALA A 291 -0.61 15.46 -0.50
CA ALA A 291 -0.03 15.37 0.82
C ALA A 291 -0.73 16.27 1.86
N PHE A 292 -0.95 15.72 3.05
CA PHE A 292 -1.62 16.34 4.19
C PHE A 292 -0.70 16.24 5.41
N THR A 293 -0.30 17.38 5.96
CA THR A 293 0.62 17.45 7.10
C THR A 293 -0.14 17.62 8.41
N THR A 294 0.43 17.12 9.51
CA THR A 294 0.00 17.47 10.86
C THR A 294 0.51 18.85 11.33
N ASP A 295 1.51 19.45 10.67
CA ASP A 295 2.02 20.80 10.97
C ASP A 295 0.88 21.84 10.94
N PRO A 296 0.84 22.83 11.88
CA PRO A 296 1.83 23.19 12.90
C PRO A 296 1.73 22.37 14.21
N TYR A 297 0.99 21.27 14.19
CA TYR A 297 0.74 20.48 15.39
C TYR A 297 1.72 19.30 15.46
N PRO A 298 2.43 19.10 16.58
CA PRO A 298 3.34 17.97 16.72
C PRO A 298 2.61 16.65 16.55
N PHE A 299 3.21 15.76 15.76
CA PHE A 299 2.78 14.38 15.63
C PHE A 299 3.05 13.63 16.94
N VAL A 300 2.04 12.89 17.40
CA VAL A 300 2.20 12.05 18.59
C VAL A 300 2.73 10.69 18.14
N VAL A 301 4.05 10.51 18.20
CA VAL A 301 4.70 9.25 17.82
C VAL A 301 4.17 8.12 18.70
N SER A 302 3.60 7.08 18.09
CA SER A 302 3.33 5.81 18.79
C SER A 302 4.64 5.04 18.93
N TYR A 303 4.84 4.29 20.02
CA TYR A 303 5.98 3.37 20.18
C TYR A 303 6.06 2.29 19.08
N THR A 304 4.97 2.07 18.35
CA THR A 304 4.92 1.18 17.19
C THR A 304 5.35 1.86 15.88
N SER A 305 5.62 3.17 15.88
CA SER A 305 5.84 4.02 14.69
C SER A 305 4.76 3.88 13.61
N THR A 306 3.60 3.30 13.96
CA THR A 306 2.46 3.14 13.06
C THR A 306 1.50 4.28 13.27
N PHE A 307 1.05 4.89 12.17
CA PHE A 307 -0.18 5.67 12.17
C PHE A 307 -1.34 4.81 12.66
N ALA A 308 -2.30 5.45 13.33
CA ALA A 308 -3.61 4.84 13.48
C ALA A 308 -4.28 4.71 12.11
N ARG A 309 -5.28 3.83 12.00
CA ARG A 309 -6.07 3.73 10.77
C ARG A 309 -6.74 5.09 10.47
N PRO A 310 -6.47 5.72 9.32
CA PRO A 310 -7.14 6.94 8.94
C PRO A 310 -8.62 6.65 8.66
N ARG A 311 -9.44 7.69 8.73
CA ARG A 311 -10.85 7.68 8.32
C ARG A 311 -11.01 8.66 7.17
N LEU A 312 -11.78 8.26 6.16
CA LEU A 312 -12.10 9.11 5.02
C LEU A 312 -13.62 9.14 4.92
N VAL A 313 -14.20 10.32 5.08
CA VAL A 313 -15.64 10.52 5.15
C VAL A 313 -16.08 11.30 3.93
N VAL A 314 -17.01 10.74 3.15
CA VAL A 314 -17.61 11.37 1.97
C VAL A 314 -19.06 11.71 2.27
N GLY A 315 -19.45 12.96 2.01
CA GLY A 315 -20.83 13.40 2.19
C GLY A 315 -21.17 14.65 1.38
N ASP A 316 -22.38 15.18 1.57
CA ASP A 316 -22.86 16.38 0.86
C ASP A 316 -21.99 17.63 1.10
N GLN A 317 -21.20 17.63 2.17
CA GLN A 317 -20.33 18.75 2.58
C GLN A 317 -18.91 18.66 2.02
N GLY A 318 -18.58 17.58 1.30
CA GLY A 318 -17.24 17.32 0.74
C GLY A 318 -16.64 16.01 1.24
N THR A 319 -15.34 15.86 1.01
CA THR A 319 -14.55 14.71 1.42
C THR A 319 -13.59 15.13 2.52
N PHE A 320 -13.56 14.38 3.62
CA PHE A 320 -12.77 14.72 4.79
C PHE A 320 -11.89 13.56 5.22
N LEU A 321 -10.61 13.85 5.45
CA LEU A 321 -9.64 12.93 6.02
C LEU A 321 -9.52 13.23 7.51
N ALA A 322 -9.61 12.19 8.33
CA ALA A 322 -9.41 12.29 9.77
C ALA A 322 -8.41 11.24 10.24
N LEU A 323 -7.50 11.67 11.12
CA LEU A 323 -6.54 10.78 11.76
C LEU A 323 -6.61 11.01 13.26
N ALA A 324 -6.77 9.95 14.04
CA ALA A 324 -6.70 10.01 15.50
C ALA A 324 -5.53 9.16 15.96
N GLN A 325 -4.48 9.80 16.46
CA GLN A 325 -3.25 9.12 16.84
C GLN A 325 -2.94 9.34 18.31
N GLY A 326 -2.44 8.32 19.00
CA GLY A 326 -2.02 8.50 20.37
C GLY A 326 -1.06 7.45 20.89
N GLU A 327 -0.37 7.83 21.95
CA GLU A 327 0.47 6.98 22.75
C GLU A 327 0.08 7.14 24.23
N ARG A 328 -0.26 6.03 24.89
CA ARG A 328 -0.50 5.91 26.35
C ARG A 328 -1.41 7.01 26.92
N SER A 329 -0.85 8.16 27.26
CA SER A 329 -1.49 9.30 27.92
C SER A 329 -1.76 10.51 27.01
N ALA A 330 -1.21 10.53 25.79
CA ALA A 330 -1.41 11.59 24.83
C ALA A 330 -2.04 11.02 23.56
N ALA A 331 -3.17 11.56 23.15
CA ALA A 331 -3.66 11.37 21.79
C ALA A 331 -4.00 12.73 21.20
N ARG A 332 -3.93 12.84 19.89
CA ARG A 332 -4.33 14.00 19.11
C ARG A 332 -5.08 13.51 17.89
N ALA A 333 -6.15 14.21 17.57
CA ALA A 333 -6.90 13.98 16.35
C ALA A 333 -6.75 15.18 15.42
N TYR A 334 -6.77 14.91 14.12
CA TYR A 334 -6.58 15.86 13.03
C TYR A 334 -7.72 15.68 12.02
N LEU A 335 -8.12 16.79 11.40
CA LEU A 335 -9.15 16.81 10.36
C LEU A 335 -8.68 17.69 9.21
N TRP A 336 -8.69 17.14 8.00
CA TRP A 336 -8.46 17.84 6.74
C TRP A 336 -9.71 17.76 5.87
N ARG A 337 -9.82 18.70 4.93
CA ARG A 337 -10.75 18.59 3.81
C ARG A 337 -9.94 18.26 2.56
N VAL A 338 -10.38 17.25 1.82
CA VAL A 338 -9.63 16.70 0.69
C VAL A 338 -10.03 17.40 -0.61
N ASP A 339 -11.31 17.62 -0.84
CA ASP A 339 -11.83 18.24 -2.07
C ASP A 339 -11.58 19.75 -2.19
N ASP A 340 -11.25 20.41 -1.07
CA ASP A 340 -10.99 21.84 -0.97
C ASP A 340 -10.08 22.09 0.25
N PRO A 341 -8.79 21.73 0.15
CA PRO A 341 -7.88 21.71 1.31
C PRO A 341 -7.56 23.09 1.87
N CYS A 342 -7.74 24.14 1.06
CA CYS A 342 -7.62 25.53 1.51
C CYS A 342 -8.94 26.13 2.00
N GLY A 343 -10.05 25.40 1.84
CA GLY A 343 -11.38 25.84 2.21
C GLY A 343 -11.59 25.84 3.72
N ALA A 344 -12.35 26.82 4.22
CA ALA A 344 -12.81 26.78 5.60
C ALA A 344 -13.80 25.63 5.81
N LEU A 345 -13.89 25.13 7.05
CA LEU A 345 -14.95 24.20 7.43
C LEU A 345 -16.33 24.81 7.13
N PRO A 346 -17.27 24.04 6.55
CA PRO A 346 -18.64 24.50 6.31
C PRO A 346 -19.28 25.05 7.59
N THR A 347 -19.61 26.34 7.59
CA THR A 347 -20.29 26.99 8.72
C THR A 347 -21.77 26.61 8.70
N GLY A 348 -22.19 25.65 9.53
CA GLY A 348 -23.60 25.25 9.56
C GLY A 348 -23.94 24.05 10.42
N THR A 349 -22.98 23.19 10.73
CA THR A 349 -23.18 22.00 11.56
C THR A 349 -22.89 22.32 13.02
N ALA A 350 -23.63 23.28 13.61
CA ALA A 350 -23.77 23.23 15.06
C ALA A 350 -24.56 21.94 15.33
N PRO A 351 -24.02 20.95 16.08
CA PRO A 351 -24.79 19.77 16.40
C PRO A 351 -26.08 20.27 17.04
N THR A 352 -27.24 19.96 16.44
CA THR A 352 -28.50 20.06 17.15
C THR A 352 -28.32 19.18 18.38
N THR A 353 -27.99 19.82 19.50
CA THR A 353 -27.90 19.16 20.78
C THR A 353 -29.34 18.86 21.16
N GLU A 354 -29.94 17.85 20.53
CA GLU A 354 -31.08 17.18 21.11
C GLU A 354 -30.51 16.46 22.33
N VAL A 355 -30.51 17.17 23.46
CA VAL A 355 -30.18 16.62 24.76
C VAL A 355 -31.11 15.41 24.92
N PRO A 356 -30.60 14.17 24.91
CA PRO A 356 -31.45 13.03 25.14
C PRO A 356 -32.11 13.23 26.51
N PRO A 357 -33.44 13.02 26.63
CA PRO A 357 -34.13 13.22 27.90
C PRO A 357 -33.39 12.45 28.98
N ALA A 358 -33.06 13.14 30.07
CA ALA A 358 -32.24 12.60 31.16
C ALA A 358 -32.66 11.17 31.48
N SER A 359 -31.77 10.21 31.20
CA SER A 359 -31.98 8.81 31.54
C SER A 359 -32.28 8.73 33.03
N THR A 360 -33.44 8.18 33.38
CA THR A 360 -33.79 7.93 34.78
C THR A 360 -32.66 7.15 35.45
N PRO A 361 -32.25 7.53 36.68
CA PRO A 361 -31.14 6.89 37.35
C PRO A 361 -31.39 5.38 37.47
N VAL A 362 -30.52 4.60 36.83
CA VAL A 362 -30.48 3.14 37.00
C VAL A 362 -29.99 2.89 38.42
N THR A 363 -30.87 2.47 39.31
CA THR A 363 -30.49 1.93 40.61
C THR A 363 -29.69 0.65 40.40
N SER A 364 -28.38 0.70 40.62
CA SER A 364 -27.55 -0.51 40.67
C SER A 364 -28.11 -1.47 41.72
N PRO A 365 -28.34 -2.75 41.39
CA PRO A 365 -28.66 -3.75 42.41
C PRO A 365 -27.48 -3.89 43.38
N ALA A 366 -27.80 -3.97 44.67
CA ALA A 366 -26.81 -4.15 45.72
C ALA A 366 -25.98 -5.42 45.45
N ALA A 367 -24.65 -5.29 45.51
CA ALA A 367 -23.74 -6.42 45.36
C ALA A 367 -24.04 -7.47 46.43
N ALA A 368 -24.30 -8.71 46.00
CA ALA A 368 -24.40 -9.84 46.90
C ALA A 368 -23.02 -10.14 47.52
N PRO A 369 -22.95 -10.49 48.81
CA PRO A 369 -21.69 -10.82 49.46
C PRO A 369 -21.09 -12.10 48.85
N ILE A 370 -19.83 -12.02 48.46
CA ILE A 370 -19.04 -13.15 47.97
C ILE A 370 -18.58 -13.97 49.19
N THR A 371 -19.15 -15.16 49.37
CA THR A 371 -18.59 -16.18 50.28
C THR A 371 -17.42 -16.88 49.60
N ALA A 372 -16.22 -16.69 50.16
CA ALA A 372 -15.02 -17.41 49.74
C ALA A 372 -15.01 -18.80 50.39
N ASP A 373 -15.15 -19.84 49.60
CA ASP A 373 -14.83 -21.21 50.00
C ASP A 373 -14.28 -21.95 48.77
N ALA A 374 -12.96 -22.17 48.76
CA ALA A 374 -12.31 -23.18 47.92
C ALA A 374 -10.87 -23.41 48.39
N THR A 375 -10.68 -24.49 49.15
CA THR A 375 -9.40 -25.19 49.29
C THR A 375 -9.01 -25.79 47.94
N PHE A 376 -7.80 -25.49 47.47
CA PHE A 376 -7.21 -26.08 46.27
C PHE A 376 -6.19 -27.16 46.70
N THR A 377 -6.45 -28.41 46.33
CA THR A 377 -5.48 -29.50 46.29
C THR A 377 -5.55 -30.12 44.90
N GLY A 378 -4.39 -30.14 44.23
CA GLY A 378 -4.17 -30.70 42.90
C GLY A 378 -2.81 -30.24 42.40
#